data_AF-A0AAE0K938-F1
#
_entry.id   AF-A0AAE0K938-F1
#
_cell.length_a   1.000
_cell.length_b   1.000
_cell.length_c   1.000
_cell.angle_alpha   90.00
_cell.angle_beta   90.00
_cell.angle_gamma   90.00
#
_symmetry.space_group_name_H-M   'P 1'
#
loop_
_entity.id
_entity.type
_entity.pdbx_description
1 polymer ?
#
loop_
_entity_poly.entity_id
_entity_poly.type
_entity_poly.pdbx_seq_one_letter_code
_entity_poly.pdbx_strand_id
1 'polypeptide(L)'
;VTFLIDELCDQYYDDDIRDAIGYLPKTLTETFSRTLSRIISRQKASVAAKTFSWVAVAKRHLTLDKLREAISVEIGQPYSNPGRLVNGINQLATCSSSRDPETLNSR
;
A
#
# COMPACT_ATOMS: atom_id res chain seq x y z
N VAL A 1 -1.80 2.36 12.31
CA VAL A 1 -2.48 3.66 12.07
C VAL A 1 -1.47 4.79 12.25
N THR A 2 -0.40 4.86 11.44
CA THR A 2 0.74 5.77 11.66
C THR A 2 0.96 6.81 10.55
N PHE A 3 0.37 6.61 9.37
CA PHE A 3 0.71 7.38 8.17
C PHE A 3 0.35 8.88 8.21
N LEU A 4 -0.63 9.29 9.03
CA LEU A 4 -0.99 10.71 9.22
C LEU A 4 -0.03 11.41 10.16
N ILE A 5 0.48 10.69 11.16
CA ILE A 5 1.46 11.22 12.12
C ILE A 5 2.81 11.38 11.41
N ASP A 6 3.23 10.39 10.63
CA ASP A 6 4.45 10.49 9.81
C ASP A 6 4.37 11.68 8.83
N GLU A 7 3.20 11.94 8.25
CA GLU A 7 3.00 13.06 7.32
C GLU A 7 3.05 14.44 8.00
N LEU A 8 2.61 14.51 9.25
CA LEU A 8 2.74 15.71 10.07
C LEU A 8 4.20 15.95 10.47
N CYS A 9 4.90 14.88 10.83
CA CYS A 9 6.31 14.93 11.20
C CYS A 9 7.27 15.22 10.02
N ASP A 10 6.81 15.07 8.78
CA ASP A 10 7.56 15.39 7.56
C ASP A 10 7.49 16.89 7.20
N GLN A 11 6.61 17.67 7.83
CA GLN A 11 6.50 19.12 7.60
C GLN A 11 7.60 19.88 8.34
N TYR A 12 8.24 20.82 7.65
CA TYR A 12 9.40 21.54 8.17
C TYR A 12 9.06 22.89 8.80
N TYR A 13 7.97 23.54 8.35
CA TYR A 13 7.56 24.86 8.84
C TYR A 13 6.28 24.77 9.67
N ASP A 14 6.21 25.62 10.68
CA ASP A 14 5.10 25.68 11.64
C ASP A 14 3.76 26.00 10.95
N ASP A 15 3.78 26.80 9.90
CA ASP A 15 2.60 27.12 9.09
C ASP A 15 2.14 25.93 8.25
N ASP A 16 3.08 25.16 7.67
CA ASP A 16 2.78 23.92 6.94
C ASP A 16 2.21 22.84 7.87
N ILE A 17 2.67 22.79 9.13
CA ILE A 17 2.10 21.91 10.17
C ILE A 17 0.66 22.32 10.48
N ARG A 18 0.38 23.61 10.68
CA ARG A 18 -0.98 24.11 10.96
C ARG A 18 -1.93 23.82 9.81
N ASP A 19 -1.48 24.04 8.57
CA ASP A 19 -2.25 23.68 7.38
C ASP A 19 -2.48 22.16 7.30
N ALA A 20 -1.44 21.35 7.50
CA ALA A 20 -1.56 19.89 7.48
C ALA A 20 -2.55 19.34 8.51
N ILE A 21 -2.64 19.97 9.70
CA ILE A 21 -3.66 19.66 10.72
C ILE A 21 -5.06 20.04 10.23
N GLY A 22 -5.21 21.19 9.58
CA GLY A 22 -6.49 21.65 9.01
C GLY A 22 -7.02 20.75 7.89
N TYR A 23 -6.13 20.15 7.11
CA TYR A 23 -6.43 19.22 6.01
C TYR A 23 -6.40 17.75 6.42
N LEU A 24 -6.46 17.44 7.72
CA LEU A 24 -6.61 16.05 8.17
C LEU A 24 -7.93 15.47 7.63
N PRO A 25 -7.90 14.26 7.05
CA PRO A 25 -9.07 13.71 6.41
C PRO A 25 -10.13 13.39 7.45
N LYS A 26 -11.33 13.95 7.27
CA LYS A 26 -12.48 13.76 8.18
C LYS A 26 -13.21 12.46 7.89
N THR A 27 -12.99 11.90 6.71
CA THR A 27 -13.64 10.69 6.24
C THR A 27 -12.64 9.66 5.74
N LEU A 28 -13.06 8.40 5.75
CA LEU A 28 -12.28 7.31 5.18
C LEU A 28 -12.06 7.51 3.66
N THR A 29 -13.06 8.02 2.94
CA THR A 29 -12.96 8.33 1.52
C THR A 29 -11.87 9.36 1.23
N GLU A 30 -11.80 10.42 2.04
CA GLU A 30 -10.77 11.45 1.95
C GLU A 30 -9.38 10.91 2.30
N THR A 31 -9.31 9.98 3.25
CA THR A 31 -8.07 9.26 3.58
C THR A 31 -7.58 8.43 2.39
N PHE A 32 -8.48 7.71 1.73
CA PHE A 32 -8.15 6.91 0.55
C PHE A 32 -7.75 7.78 -0.64
N SER A 33 -8.49 8.86 -0.93
CA SER A 33 -8.16 9.76 -2.04
C SER A 33 -6.80 10.42 -1.84
N ARG A 34 -6.49 10.92 -0.63
CA ARG A 34 -5.17 11.48 -0.28
C ARG A 34 -4.06 10.44 -0.47
N THR A 35 -4.28 9.21 -0.01
CA THR A 35 -3.30 8.12 -0.16
C THR A 35 -3.06 7.77 -1.64
N LEU A 36 -4.13 7.68 -2.44
CA LEU A 36 -4.03 7.41 -3.89
C LEU A 36 -3.30 8.54 -4.61
N SER A 37 -3.62 9.80 -4.33
CA SER A 37 -2.90 10.96 -4.89
C SER A 37 -1.40 10.92 -4.58
N ARG A 38 -1.02 10.50 -3.37
CA ARG A 38 0.39 10.32 -2.99
C ARG A 38 1.08 9.17 -3.75
N ILE A 39 0.38 8.08 -4.01
CA ILE A 39 0.90 6.98 -4.82
C ILE A 39 1.16 7.45 -6.26
N ILE A 40 0.25 8.29 -6.79
CA ILE A 40 0.39 8.89 -8.12
C ILE A 40 1.57 9.84 -8.16
N SER A 41 1.70 10.76 -7.20
CA SER A 41 2.81 11.73 -7.15
C SER A 41 4.19 11.06 -7.04
N ARG A 42 4.28 9.90 -6.37
CA ARG A 42 5.51 9.11 -6.25
C ARG A 42 5.81 8.23 -7.48
N GLN A 43 5.14 8.45 -8.61
CA GLN A 43 5.28 7.68 -9.86
C GLN A 43 5.04 6.16 -9.70
N LYS A 44 4.34 5.74 -8.64
CA LYS A 44 3.99 4.32 -8.39
C LYS A 44 2.59 3.96 -8.91
N ALA A 45 1.97 4.86 -9.70
CA ALA A 45 0.61 4.70 -10.21
C ALA A 45 0.42 3.42 -11.03
N SER A 46 1.37 3.08 -11.89
CA SER A 46 1.28 1.92 -12.78
C SER A 46 1.26 0.59 -12.01
N VAL A 47 2.13 0.45 -11.00
CA VAL A 47 2.20 -0.73 -10.14
C VAL A 47 0.95 -0.84 -9.27
N ALA A 48 0.47 0.28 -8.72
CA ALA A 48 -0.75 0.32 -7.93
C ALA A 48 -1.98 -0.07 -8.77
N ALA A 49 -2.12 0.48 -9.97
CA ALA A 49 -3.21 0.13 -10.90
C ALA A 49 -3.20 -1.36 -11.26
N LYS A 50 -2.03 -1.93 -11.59
CA LYS A 50 -1.89 -3.37 -11.84
C LYS A 50 -2.27 -4.21 -10.61
N THR A 51 -1.86 -3.78 -9.42
CA THR A 51 -2.20 -4.44 -8.16
C THR A 51 -3.71 -4.45 -7.92
N PHE A 52 -4.36 -3.29 -8.04
CA PHE A 52 -5.81 -3.17 -7.87
C PHE A 52 -6.58 -3.97 -8.92
N SER A 53 -6.11 -4.01 -10.16
CA SER A 53 -6.72 -4.83 -11.22
C SER A 53 -6.69 -6.32 -10.87
N TRP A 54 -5.54 -6.84 -10.42
CA TRP A 54 -5.43 -8.23 -9.99
C TRP A 54 -6.31 -8.53 -8.78
N VAL A 55 -6.37 -7.64 -7.80
CA VAL A 55 -7.24 -7.80 -6.62
C VAL A 55 -8.73 -7.77 -7.00
N ALA A 56 -9.14 -6.91 -7.93
CA ALA A 56 -10.53 -6.77 -8.36
C ALA A 56 -11.02 -7.98 -9.18
N VAL A 57 -10.13 -8.60 -9.97
CA VAL A 57 -10.49 -9.71 -10.88
C VAL A 57 -10.28 -11.09 -10.23
N ALA A 58 -9.44 -11.19 -9.19
CA ALA A 58 -9.13 -12.46 -8.56
C ALA A 58 -10.36 -13.08 -7.87
N LYS A 59 -10.80 -14.25 -8.37
CA LYS A 59 -11.89 -15.03 -7.77
C LYS A 59 -11.54 -15.69 -6.44
N ARG A 60 -10.25 -15.76 -6.11
CA ARG A 60 -9.72 -16.37 -4.89
C ARG A 60 -8.68 -15.45 -4.27
N HIS A 61 -8.54 -15.53 -2.94
CA HIS A 61 -7.49 -14.82 -2.22
C HIS A 61 -6.11 -15.20 -2.79
N LEU A 62 -5.35 -14.20 -3.25
CA LEU A 62 -3.98 -14.35 -3.71
C LEU A 62 -3.05 -14.24 -2.51
N THR A 63 -2.12 -15.19 -2.36
CA THR A 63 -1.01 -15.01 -1.42
C THR A 63 -0.11 -13.89 -1.92
N LEU A 64 0.62 -13.22 -1.03
CA LEU A 64 1.51 -12.13 -1.41
C LEU A 64 2.54 -12.54 -2.48
N ASP A 65 3.06 -13.77 -2.39
CA ASP A 65 3.98 -14.31 -3.39
C ASP A 65 3.32 -14.43 -4.79
N LYS A 66 2.10 -14.96 -4.85
CA LYS A 66 1.33 -15.06 -6.09
C LYS A 66 0.95 -13.69 -6.65
N LEU A 67 0.61 -12.75 -5.78
CA LEU A 67 0.32 -11.38 -6.18
C LEU A 67 1.57 -10.70 -6.73
N ARG A 68 2.74 -10.93 -6.12
CA ARG A 68 4.04 -10.42 -6.59
C ARG A 68 4.33 -10.89 -8.00
N GLU A 69 4.15 -12.19 -8.23
CA GLU A 69 4.37 -12.79 -9.54
C GLU A 69 3.38 -12.23 -10.57
N ALA A 70 2.09 -12.18 -10.23
CA ALA A 70 1.04 -11.67 -11.11
C ALA A 70 1.28 -10.21 -11.55
N ILE A 71 1.71 -9.33 -10.64
CA ILE A 71 2.01 -7.92 -10.97
C ILE A 71 3.26 -7.79 -11.87
N SER A 72 4.17 -8.76 -11.81
CA SER A 72 5.46 -8.73 -12.52
C SER A 72 5.36 -9.25 -13.95
N VAL A 73 4.32 -10.03 -14.26
CA VAL A 73 4.04 -10.59 -15.59
C VAL A 73 3.35 -9.55 -16.49
N GLU A 74 3.76 -9.50 -17.76
CA GLU A 74 3.06 -8.76 -18.81
C GLU A 74 2.37 -9.70 -19.79
N ILE A 75 1.28 -9.23 -20.39
CA ILE A 75 0.55 -9.98 -21.41
C ILE A 75 1.47 -10.18 -22.62
N GLY A 76 1.68 -11.44 -23.01
CA GLY A 76 2.59 -11.82 -24.11
C GLY A 76 4.05 -12.07 -23.69
N GLN A 77 4.37 -12.01 -22.39
CA GLN A 77 5.73 -12.31 -21.93
C GLN A 77 6.02 -13.82 -21.99
N PRO A 78 7.06 -14.27 -22.72
CA PRO A 78 7.31 -15.70 -22.96
C PRO A 78 7.90 -16.45 -21.77
N TYR A 79 8.55 -15.75 -20.84
CA TYR A 79 9.15 -16.32 -19.63
C TYR A 79 9.06 -15.33 -18.47
N SER A 80 8.96 -15.82 -17.23
CA SER A 80 9.01 -14.98 -16.03
C SER A 80 10.40 -14.39 -15.85
N ASN A 81 10.50 -13.08 -15.59
CA ASN A 81 11.79 -12.39 -15.36
C ASN A 81 11.94 -12.05 -13.87
N PRO A 82 12.82 -12.74 -13.13
CA PRO A 82 13.05 -12.49 -11.70
C PRO A 82 13.49 -11.06 -11.38
N GLY A 83 14.18 -10.39 -12.32
CA GLY A 83 14.63 -9.01 -12.16
C GLY A 83 13.49 -7.98 -12.19
N ARG A 84 12.28 -8.39 -12.60
CA ARG A 84 11.08 -7.54 -12.65
C ARG A 84 10.18 -7.69 -11.44
N LEU A 85 10.55 -8.55 -10.49
CA LEU A 85 9.76 -8.79 -9.29
C LEU A 85 9.64 -7.52 -8.45
N VAL A 86 8.42 -7.18 -8.06
CA VAL A 86 8.18 -6.06 -7.14
C VAL A 86 8.91 -6.32 -5.83
N ASN A 87 9.77 -5.37 -5.44
CA ASN A 87 10.51 -5.43 -4.19
C ASN A 87 9.63 -5.01 -3.01
N GLY A 88 9.81 -5.67 -1.86
CA GLY A 88 9.16 -5.27 -0.62
C GLY A 88 7.66 -5.58 -0.55
N ILE A 89 7.14 -6.56 -1.33
CA ILE A 89 5.70 -6.89 -1.28
C ILE A 89 5.20 -7.32 0.11
N ASN A 90 6.12 -7.82 0.96
CA ASN A 90 5.84 -8.18 2.35
C ASN A 90 5.39 -6.97 3.20
N GLN A 91 5.74 -5.74 2.79
CA GLN A 91 5.29 -4.52 3.49
C GLN A 91 3.77 -4.32 3.39
N LEU A 92 3.10 -4.96 2.41
CA LEU A 92 1.64 -4.97 2.30
C LEU A 92 0.95 -5.83 3.38
N ALA A 93 1.65 -6.84 3.94
CA ALA A 93 1.10 -7.72 4.98
C ALA A 93 0.81 -6.97 6.29
N THR A 94 1.57 -5.91 6.54
CA THR A 94 1.52 -5.10 7.76
C THR A 94 0.18 -4.37 7.95
N CYS A 95 -0.62 -4.24 6.89
CA CYS A 95 -1.92 -3.55 6.92
C CYS A 95 -3.04 -4.39 7.53
N SER A 96 -2.90 -5.72 7.61
CA SER A 96 -3.93 -6.62 8.15
C SER A 96 -3.56 -7.28 9.48
N SER A 97 -2.37 -7.02 10.04
CA SER A 97 -1.91 -7.66 11.29
C SER A 97 -2.21 -6.86 12.56
N SER A 98 -3.14 -5.90 12.54
CA SER A 98 -3.72 -5.38 13.78
C SER A 98 -4.95 -6.21 14.15
N ARG A 99 -4.72 -7.43 14.66
CA ARG A 99 -5.67 -8.13 15.51
C ARG A 99 -4.93 -9.07 16.47
N ASP A 100 -5.04 -8.67 17.74
CA ASP A 100 -4.85 -9.37 19.02
C ASP A 100 -3.43 -9.68 19.55
N PRO A 101 -3.05 -9.07 20.71
CA PRO A 101 -1.93 -9.51 21.52
C PRO A 101 -2.40 -10.64 22.45
N GLU A 102 -2.67 -11.84 21.95
CA GLU A 102 -2.80 -13.02 22.81
C GLU A 102 -2.75 -14.30 22.00
N THR A 103 -1.56 -14.92 21.92
CA THR A 103 -1.38 -16.38 21.92
C THR A 103 0.13 -16.65 22.06
N LEU A 104 0.65 -16.37 23.26
CA LEU A 104 1.89 -16.98 23.73
C LEU A 104 1.61 -17.72 25.04
N ASN A 105 0.80 -18.77 24.95
CA ASN A 105 0.73 -19.84 25.93
C ASN A 105 0.00 -21.04 25.32
N SER A 106 0.76 -21.98 24.78
CA SER A 106 0.78 -23.34 25.33
C SER A 106 1.84 -24.16 24.61
N ARG A 107 2.76 -24.65 25.43
CA ARG A 107 3.54 -25.87 25.19
C ARG A 107 2.62 -27.06 25.03
#